data_AF-A0A2H0LWI2-F1
#
_entry.id   AF-A0A2H0LWI2-F1
#
_cell.length_a   1.000
_cell.length_b   1.000
_cell.length_c   1.000
_cell.angle_alpha   90.00
_cell.angle_beta   90.00
_cell.angle_gamma   90.00
#
_symmetry.space_group_name_H-M   'P 1'
#
loop_
_entity.id
_entity.type
_entity.pdbx_description
1 polymer ?
#
loop_
_entity_poly.entity_id
_entity_poly.type
_entity_poly.pdbx_seq_one_letter_code
_entity_poly.pdbx_strand_id
1 'polypeptide(L)'
;MLGKFLISFLLIIFAFTVLFAEQEFNLKEAIDYALGHNSNILINRNKIEKAKVTLKDAQRHFSPNLSLQLGYGPLSDRRGIGIGVSQDLGRLFNGSKKEKDLAYLDLDSAREELSLVEQQVIREVTTAFNTLEKSKLLLKLKEASYLDSQKSLDLAKEKFNLGVISMDEFLAKQEAERLSEFEFQEVQNELQENYLLFYQAIGYKEERDD
;
A
#
# COMPACT_ATOMS: atom_id res chain seq x y z
N MET A 1 45.13 -3.59 25.68
CA MET A 1 43.91 -2.77 25.55
C MET A 1 43.14 -3.03 24.25
N LEU A 2 43.76 -3.57 23.18
CA LEU A 2 43.07 -3.90 21.91
C LEU A 2 41.94 -4.93 22.01
N GLY A 3 42.08 -5.97 22.86
CA GLY A 3 41.06 -7.04 22.97
C GLY A 3 39.71 -6.57 23.51
N LYS A 4 39.68 -5.51 24.32
CA LYS A 4 38.43 -4.93 24.84
C LYS A 4 37.65 -4.17 23.77
N PHE A 5 38.34 -3.56 22.81
CA PHE A 5 37.71 -2.87 21.67
C PHE A 5 37.13 -3.86 20.65
N LEU A 6 37.81 -4.98 20.40
CA LEU A 6 37.29 -6.05 19.52
C LEU A 6 36.02 -6.71 20.08
N ILE A 7 35.97 -6.97 21.38
CA ILE A 7 34.79 -7.54 22.05
C ILE A 7 33.63 -6.53 22.08
N SER A 8 33.92 -5.24 22.27
CA SER A 8 32.90 -4.18 22.21
C SER A 8 32.33 -4.00 20.80
N PHE A 9 33.15 -4.14 19.75
CA PHE A 9 32.71 -4.03 18.36
C PHE A 9 31.82 -5.21 17.95
N LEU A 10 32.14 -6.43 18.43
CA LEU A 10 31.35 -7.63 18.16
C LEU A 10 29.99 -7.61 18.90
N LEU A 11 29.92 -6.99 20.08
CA LEU A 11 28.67 -6.76 20.83
C LEU A 11 27.74 -5.74 20.15
N ILE A 12 28.29 -4.72 19.51
CA ILE A 12 27.50 -3.70 18.78
C ILE A 12 26.89 -4.31 17.51
N ILE A 13 27.63 -5.17 16.80
CA ILE A 13 27.10 -5.88 15.62
C ILE A 13 25.98 -6.85 16.02
N PHE A 14 26.11 -7.55 17.15
CA PHE A 14 25.05 -8.44 17.65
C PHE A 14 23.81 -7.68 18.15
N ALA A 15 23.97 -6.48 18.72
CA ALA A 15 22.84 -5.62 19.10
C ALA A 15 22.08 -5.08 17.88
N PHE A 16 22.76 -4.88 16.74
CA PHE A 16 22.14 -4.40 15.50
C PHE A 16 21.28 -5.49 14.81
N THR A 17 21.67 -6.77 14.91
CA THR A 17 20.90 -7.87 14.31
C THR A 17 19.60 -8.18 15.06
N VAL A 18 19.49 -7.83 16.35
CA VAL A 18 18.28 -8.09 17.15
C VAL A 18 17.19 -7.04 16.90
N LEU A 19 17.52 -5.89 16.31
CA LEU A 19 16.53 -4.85 15.98
C LEU A 19 15.73 -5.15 14.71
N PHE A 20 16.22 -6.06 13.84
CA PHE A 20 15.44 -6.62 12.74
C PHE A 20 14.65 -7.83 13.21
N ALA A 21 13.83 -7.63 14.24
CA ALA A 21 12.74 -8.56 14.48
C ALA A 21 11.77 -8.38 13.30
N GLU A 22 11.81 -9.32 12.35
CA GLU A 22 10.85 -9.45 11.26
C GLU A 22 9.46 -9.41 11.90
N GLN A 23 8.79 -8.25 11.82
CA GLN A 23 7.52 -8.03 12.48
C GLN A 23 6.48 -8.85 11.70
N GLU A 24 6.21 -10.08 12.16
CA GLU A 24 5.14 -10.89 11.63
C GLU A 24 3.81 -10.20 11.94
N PHE A 25 3.31 -9.39 10.99
CA PHE A 25 2.00 -8.77 11.10
C PHE A 25 0.93 -9.87 11.20
N ASN A 26 0.04 -9.78 12.18
CA ASN A 26 -1.21 -10.53 12.09
C ASN A 26 -2.17 -9.84 11.11
N LEU A 27 -3.16 -10.56 10.57
CA LEU A 27 -4.12 -10.01 9.59
C LEU A 27 -4.78 -8.70 10.07
N LYS A 28 -5.14 -8.64 11.35
CA LYS A 28 -5.79 -7.45 11.92
C LYS A 28 -4.83 -6.26 11.98
N GLU A 29 -3.59 -6.49 12.40
CA GLU A 29 -2.53 -5.48 12.43
C GLU A 29 -2.18 -4.98 11.04
N ALA A 30 -2.12 -5.88 10.04
CA ALA A 30 -1.90 -5.52 8.65
C ALA A 30 -3.02 -4.60 8.11
N ILE A 31 -4.28 -4.93 8.43
CA ILE A 31 -5.43 -4.08 8.08
C ILE A 31 -5.36 -2.73 8.81
N ASP A 32 -5.16 -2.74 10.13
CA ASP A 32 -5.11 -1.52 10.93
C ASP A 32 -3.99 -0.59 10.46
N TYR A 33 -2.82 -1.15 10.12
CA TYR A 33 -1.70 -0.41 9.54
C TYR A 33 -2.07 0.20 8.19
N ALA A 34 -2.66 -0.58 7.29
CA ALA A 34 -3.07 -0.12 5.96
C ALA A 34 -4.13 0.98 6.04
N LEU A 35 -5.12 0.86 6.94
CA LEU A 35 -6.13 1.91 7.15
C LEU A 35 -5.54 3.23 7.68
N GLY A 36 -4.39 3.16 8.36
CA GLY A 36 -3.63 4.31 8.84
C GLY A 36 -2.74 4.96 7.78
N HIS A 37 -2.06 4.16 6.95
CA HIS A 37 -0.94 4.60 6.11
C HIS A 37 -1.18 4.52 4.61
N ASN A 38 -2.30 3.95 4.15
CA ASN A 38 -2.57 3.83 2.72
C ASN A 38 -2.89 5.20 2.08
N SER A 39 -2.15 5.53 1.01
CA SER A 39 -2.29 6.80 0.27
C SER A 39 -3.70 7.04 -0.27
N ASN A 40 -4.41 5.99 -0.73
CA ASN A 40 -5.76 6.12 -1.28
C ASN A 40 -6.76 6.56 -0.21
N ILE A 41 -6.61 6.06 1.02
CA ILE A 41 -7.44 6.48 2.16
C ILE A 41 -7.16 7.94 2.50
N LEU A 42 -5.88 8.36 2.53
CA LEU A 42 -5.52 9.75 2.76
C LEU A 42 -6.11 10.69 1.69
N ILE A 43 -6.05 10.31 0.42
CA ILE A 43 -6.64 11.08 -0.68
C ILE A 43 -8.15 11.25 -0.49
N ASN A 44 -8.87 10.18 -0.12
CA ASN A 44 -10.32 10.25 0.07
C ASN A 44 -10.72 11.00 1.36
N ARG A 45 -9.94 10.91 2.44
CA ARG A 45 -10.08 11.79 3.61
C ARG A 45 -9.92 13.27 3.22
N ASN A 46 -8.93 13.58 2.38
CA ASN A 46 -8.76 14.94 1.86
C ASN A 46 -9.92 15.40 0.96
N LYS A 47 -10.56 14.50 0.20
CA LYS A 47 -11.79 14.81 -0.54
C LYS A 47 -12.94 15.19 0.39
N ILE A 48 -13.12 14.47 1.50
CA ILE A 48 -14.12 14.82 2.52
C ILE A 48 -13.84 16.22 3.09
N GLU A 49 -12.59 16.53 3.43
CA GLU A 49 -12.25 17.86 3.94
C GLU A 49 -12.52 18.96 2.91
N LYS A 50 -12.22 18.72 1.63
CA LYS A 50 -12.60 19.65 0.55
C LYS A 50 -14.11 19.82 0.44
N ALA A 51 -14.89 18.74 0.48
CA ALA A 51 -16.34 18.79 0.41
C ALA A 51 -16.95 19.55 1.62
N LYS A 52 -16.39 19.38 2.82
CA LYS A 52 -16.77 20.17 4.01
C LYS A 52 -16.52 21.67 3.82
N VAL A 53 -15.40 22.05 3.22
CA VAL A 53 -15.09 23.45 2.90
C VAL A 53 -16.11 23.99 1.89
N THR A 54 -16.39 23.27 0.81
CA THR A 54 -17.42 23.63 -0.17
C THR A 54 -18.79 23.80 0.48
N LEU A 55 -19.20 22.89 1.37
CA LEU A 55 -20.45 23.00 2.12
C LEU A 55 -20.47 24.26 3.00
N LYS A 56 -19.36 24.56 3.69
CA LYS A 56 -19.24 25.77 4.51
C LYS A 56 -19.34 27.04 3.67
N ASP A 57 -18.75 27.04 2.48
CA ASP A 57 -18.83 28.17 1.55
C ASP A 57 -20.23 28.32 0.95
N ALA A 58 -20.90 27.20 0.62
CA ALA A 58 -22.31 27.17 0.22
C ALA A 58 -23.25 27.65 1.36
N GLN A 59 -22.89 27.43 2.62
CA GLN A 59 -23.64 27.99 3.77
C GLN A 59 -23.35 29.48 3.98
N ARG A 60 -22.14 29.95 3.65
CA ARG A 60 -21.71 31.35 3.72
C ARG A 60 -22.18 32.20 2.55
N HIS A 61 -22.94 31.64 1.60
CA HIS A 61 -23.48 32.32 0.43
C HIS A 61 -24.39 33.53 0.73
N PHE A 62 -24.69 33.82 2.01
CA PHE A 62 -25.26 35.09 2.48
C PHE A 62 -24.24 36.24 2.59
N SER A 63 -22.98 36.03 2.20
CA SER A 63 -21.95 37.06 2.20
C SER A 63 -22.17 37.99 0.99
N PRO A 64 -22.39 39.30 1.19
CA PRO A 64 -22.51 40.23 0.08
C PRO A 64 -21.22 40.22 -0.74
N ASN A 65 -21.31 39.84 -2.02
CA ASN A 65 -20.20 40.00 -2.95
C ASN A 65 -20.12 41.48 -3.36
N LEU A 66 -19.37 42.27 -2.59
CA LEU A 66 -19.14 43.68 -2.86
C LEU A 66 -17.98 43.79 -3.84
N SER A 67 -18.25 44.24 -5.06
CA SER A 67 -17.20 44.48 -6.03
C SER A 67 -17.02 45.98 -6.22
N LEU A 68 -15.77 46.42 -6.03
CA LEU A 68 -15.36 47.81 -6.19
C LEU A 68 -14.68 47.97 -7.55
N GLN A 69 -15.26 48.80 -8.41
CA GLN A 69 -14.68 49.15 -9.70
C GLN A 69 -14.14 50.58 -9.66
N LEU A 70 -12.86 50.73 -9.97
CA LEU A 70 -12.20 52.02 -10.15
C LEU A 70 -11.90 52.20 -11.63
N GLY A 71 -12.51 53.20 -12.26
CA GLY A 71 -12.36 53.48 -13.68
C GLY A 71 -11.79 54.87 -13.93
N TYR A 72 -10.77 54.96 -14.79
CA TYR A 72 -10.24 56.22 -15.29
C TYR A 72 -10.29 56.20 -16.83
N GLY A 73 -10.98 57.17 -17.41
CA GLY A 73 -11.14 57.26 -18.86
C GLY A 73 -11.73 58.60 -19.30
N PRO A 74 -11.52 59.01 -20.57
CA PRO A 74 -12.12 60.23 -21.10
C PRO A 74 -13.64 60.04 -21.28
N LEU A 75 -14.45 60.83 -20.58
CA LEU A 75 -15.89 60.90 -20.80
C LEU A 75 -16.17 62.06 -21.75
N SER A 76 -16.24 61.76 -23.05
CA SER A 76 -16.62 62.61 -24.20
C SER A 76 -15.94 63.98 -24.41
N ASP A 77 -15.45 64.66 -23.36
CA ASP A 77 -14.64 65.88 -23.42
C ASP A 77 -14.07 66.31 -22.03
N ARG A 78 -14.19 65.46 -20.98
CA ARG A 78 -13.59 65.71 -19.66
C ARG A 78 -12.93 64.45 -19.10
N ARG A 79 -11.78 64.61 -18.43
CA ARG A 79 -11.14 63.55 -17.65
C ARG A 79 -11.95 63.36 -16.36
N GLY A 80 -12.47 62.15 -16.14
CA GLY A 80 -13.25 61.80 -14.95
C GLY A 80 -12.68 60.58 -14.24
N ILE A 81 -12.75 60.57 -12.91
CA ILE A 81 -12.51 59.38 -12.08
C ILE A 81 -13.87 58.91 -11.59
N GLY A 82 -14.21 57.65 -11.87
CA GLY A 82 -15.44 57.02 -11.43
C GLY A 82 -15.16 55.92 -10.40
N ILE A 83 -15.88 55.95 -9.28
CA ILE A 83 -15.92 54.86 -8.30
C ILE A 83 -17.30 54.22 -8.39
N GLY A 84 -17.36 52.96 -8.81
CA GLY A 84 -18.57 52.16 -8.89
C GLY A 84 -18.55 51.06 -7.84
N VAL A 85 -19.67 50.87 -7.14
CA VAL A 85 -19.90 49.75 -6.23
C VAL A 85 -21.07 48.95 -6.78
N SER A 86 -20.89 47.65 -6.96
CA SER A 86 -21.95 46.77 -7.45
C SER A 86 -22.17 45.56 -6.53
N GLN A 87 -23.45 45.22 -6.34
CA GLN A 87 -23.94 44.17 -5.45
C GLN A 87 -24.93 43.28 -6.19
N ASP A 88 -24.69 41.98 -6.24
CA ASP A 88 -25.64 40.99 -6.79
C ASP A 88 -26.67 40.58 -5.73
N LEU A 89 -27.91 41.09 -5.85
CA LEU A 89 -29.01 40.79 -4.94
C LEU A 89 -29.72 39.45 -5.28
N GLY A 90 -29.55 38.90 -6.50
CA GLY A 90 -30.22 37.68 -6.92
C GLY A 90 -29.78 36.44 -6.13
N ARG A 91 -28.51 36.44 -5.68
CA ARG A 91 -27.92 35.39 -4.85
C ARG A 91 -28.44 35.36 -3.41
N LEU A 92 -28.99 36.47 -2.90
CA LEU A 92 -29.48 36.58 -1.52
C LEU A 92 -30.86 35.94 -1.31
N PHE A 93 -31.69 35.88 -2.34
CA PHE A 93 -33.10 35.51 -2.18
C PHE A 93 -33.45 34.07 -2.58
N ASN A 94 -32.88 33.51 -3.67
CA ASN A 94 -33.36 32.21 -4.22
C ASN A 94 -32.29 31.16 -4.60
N GLY A 95 -30.99 31.50 -4.66
CA GLY A 95 -29.93 30.57 -5.14
C GLY A 95 -29.42 29.57 -4.10
N SER A 96 -29.55 29.88 -2.82
CA SER A 96 -28.79 29.24 -1.73
C SER A 96 -29.26 27.85 -1.30
N LYS A 97 -30.55 27.51 -1.46
CA LYS A 97 -31.07 26.21 -1.03
C LYS A 97 -30.56 25.06 -1.89
N LYS A 98 -30.67 25.18 -3.21
CA LYS A 98 -30.21 24.14 -4.15
C LYS A 98 -28.71 23.92 -4.06
N GLU A 99 -27.94 24.98 -3.94
CA GLU A 99 -26.48 24.90 -3.83
C GLU A 99 -26.03 24.24 -2.51
N LYS A 100 -26.69 24.56 -1.40
CA LYS A 100 -26.47 23.89 -0.12
C LYS A 100 -26.86 22.42 -0.17
N ASP A 101 -28.01 22.09 -0.76
CA ASP A 101 -28.48 20.70 -0.89
C ASP A 101 -27.50 19.88 -1.76
N LEU A 102 -26.99 20.45 -2.85
CA LEU A 102 -25.95 19.82 -3.68
C LEU A 102 -24.64 19.62 -2.90
N ALA A 103 -24.18 20.62 -2.16
CA ALA A 103 -22.97 20.49 -1.35
C ALA A 103 -23.09 19.45 -0.22
N TYR A 104 -24.30 19.21 0.30
CA TYR A 104 -24.55 18.09 1.21
C TYR A 104 -24.45 16.74 0.50
N LEU A 105 -25.08 16.60 -0.66
CA LEU A 105 -25.00 15.38 -1.46
C LEU A 105 -23.55 15.06 -1.86
N ASP A 106 -22.74 16.08 -2.19
CA ASP A 106 -21.31 15.92 -2.49
C ASP A 106 -20.51 15.44 -1.27
N LEU A 107 -20.81 15.96 -0.07
CA LEU A 107 -20.17 15.51 1.16
C LEU A 107 -20.53 14.07 1.50
N ASP A 108 -21.80 13.70 1.37
CA ASP A 108 -22.25 12.34 1.63
C ASP A 108 -21.69 11.36 0.58
N SER A 109 -21.66 11.76 -0.69
CA SER A 109 -20.98 11.01 -1.76
C SER A 109 -19.50 10.77 -1.44
N ALA A 110 -18.77 11.81 -1.00
CA ALA A 110 -17.36 11.68 -0.61
C ALA A 110 -17.14 10.75 0.60
N ARG A 111 -18.10 10.67 1.53
CA ARG A 111 -18.06 9.74 2.66
C ARG A 111 -18.29 8.29 2.21
N GLU A 112 -19.25 8.06 1.34
CA GLU A 112 -19.48 6.73 0.77
C GLU A 112 -18.30 6.27 -0.07
N GLU A 113 -17.67 7.18 -0.83
CA GLU A 113 -16.44 6.89 -1.58
C GLU A 113 -15.31 6.46 -0.62
N LEU A 114 -15.12 7.15 0.52
CA LEU A 114 -14.14 6.74 1.52
C LEU A 114 -14.45 5.33 2.07
N SER A 115 -15.72 5.05 2.41
CA SER A 115 -16.13 3.73 2.91
C SER A 115 -15.84 2.62 1.90
N LEU A 116 -16.13 2.84 0.61
CA LEU A 116 -15.82 1.91 -0.46
C LEU A 116 -14.31 1.67 -0.60
N VAL A 117 -13.51 2.72 -0.49
CA VAL A 117 -12.04 2.66 -0.55
C VAL A 117 -11.48 1.92 0.66
N GLU A 118 -11.98 2.17 1.87
CA GLU A 118 -11.59 1.43 3.07
C GLU A 118 -11.89 -0.07 2.93
N GLN A 119 -13.09 -0.41 2.45
CA GLN A 119 -13.46 -1.81 2.19
C GLN A 119 -12.57 -2.44 1.10
N GLN A 120 -12.22 -1.69 0.06
CA GLN A 120 -11.31 -2.15 -0.98
C GLN A 120 -9.92 -2.44 -0.42
N VAL A 121 -9.36 -1.54 0.37
CA VAL A 121 -8.05 -1.72 1.02
C VAL A 121 -8.08 -2.94 1.95
N ILE A 122 -9.14 -3.10 2.75
CA ILE A 122 -9.31 -4.29 3.61
C ILE A 122 -9.29 -5.58 2.77
N ARG A 123 -10.03 -5.63 1.66
CA ARG A 123 -10.07 -6.80 0.78
C ARG A 123 -8.72 -7.08 0.13
N GLU A 124 -8.03 -6.05 -0.36
CA GLU A 124 -6.70 -6.14 -0.98
C GLU A 124 -5.68 -6.71 0.01
N VAL A 125 -5.58 -6.12 1.21
CA VAL A 125 -4.67 -6.57 2.28
C VAL A 125 -5.00 -7.99 2.72
N THR A 126 -6.29 -8.31 2.91
CA THR A 126 -6.71 -9.67 3.30
C THR A 126 -6.33 -10.69 2.24
N THR A 127 -6.48 -10.34 0.96
CA THR A 127 -6.12 -11.23 -0.14
C THR A 127 -4.61 -11.43 -0.18
N ALA A 128 -3.84 -10.35 -0.15
CA ALA A 128 -2.38 -10.42 -0.17
C ALA A 128 -1.82 -11.21 1.02
N PHE A 129 -2.35 -10.99 2.23
CA PHE A 129 -1.98 -11.73 3.44
C PHE A 129 -2.27 -13.23 3.30
N ASN A 130 -3.48 -13.59 2.86
CA ASN A 130 -3.85 -14.99 2.68
C ASN A 130 -3.03 -15.67 1.58
N THR A 131 -2.68 -14.95 0.52
CA THR A 131 -1.78 -15.46 -0.53
C THR A 131 -0.38 -15.70 0.02
N LEU A 132 0.17 -14.75 0.79
CA LEU A 132 1.47 -14.89 1.43
C LEU A 132 1.52 -16.11 2.36
N GLU A 133 0.52 -16.27 3.24
CA GLU A 133 0.43 -17.43 4.13
C GLU A 133 0.32 -18.76 3.37
N LYS A 134 -0.43 -18.79 2.27
CA LYS A 134 -0.49 -19.96 1.39
C LYS A 134 0.86 -20.27 0.76
N SER A 135 1.59 -19.27 0.27
CA SER A 135 2.92 -19.47 -0.31
C SER A 135 3.95 -19.95 0.72
N LYS A 136 3.90 -19.45 1.97
CA LYS A 136 4.73 -19.98 3.06
C LYS A 136 4.45 -21.47 3.31
N LEU A 137 3.18 -21.86 3.34
CA LEU A 137 2.79 -23.26 3.51
C LEU A 137 3.22 -24.12 2.32
N LEU A 138 3.06 -23.60 1.09
CA LEU A 138 3.48 -24.29 -0.12
C LEU A 138 4.99 -24.49 -0.16
N LEU A 139 5.78 -23.49 0.26
CA LEU A 139 7.23 -23.61 0.35
C LEU A 139 7.62 -24.74 1.30
N LYS A 140 7.03 -24.80 2.50
CA LYS A 140 7.27 -25.89 3.47
C LYS A 140 6.93 -27.27 2.90
N LEU A 141 5.84 -27.36 2.12
CA LEU A 141 5.44 -28.59 1.45
C LEU A 141 6.47 -29.01 0.38
N LYS A 142 6.93 -28.07 -0.44
CA LYS A 142 7.92 -28.32 -1.50
C LYS A 142 9.31 -28.63 -0.93
N GLU A 143 9.69 -27.97 0.15
CA GLU A 143 10.91 -28.27 0.91
C GLU A 143 10.90 -29.72 1.40
N ALA A 144 9.80 -30.17 2.02
CA ALA A 144 9.66 -31.55 2.46
C ALA A 144 9.74 -32.56 1.29
N SER A 145 9.14 -32.22 0.14
CA SER A 145 9.21 -33.04 -1.07
C SER A 145 10.63 -33.13 -1.64
N TYR A 146 11.37 -32.02 -1.65
CA TYR A 146 12.77 -31.97 -2.07
C TYR A 146 13.67 -32.79 -1.14
N LEU A 147 13.47 -32.68 0.18
CA LEU A 147 14.22 -33.49 1.14
C LEU A 147 13.96 -35.00 0.99
N ASP A 148 12.76 -35.39 0.58
CA ASP A 148 12.41 -36.80 0.32
C ASP A 148 13.03 -37.34 -0.98
N SER A 149 13.01 -36.53 -2.05
CA SER A 149 13.66 -36.88 -3.32
C SER A 149 15.18 -36.98 -3.17
N GLN A 150 15.79 -36.09 -2.38
CA GLN A 150 17.21 -36.11 -2.05
C GLN A 150 17.60 -37.42 -1.34
N LYS A 151 16.86 -37.80 -0.29
CA LYS A 151 17.08 -39.10 0.39
C LYS A 151 16.91 -40.29 -0.55
N SER A 152 15.94 -40.22 -1.46
CA SER A 152 15.70 -41.26 -2.45
C SER A 152 16.86 -41.38 -3.45
N LEU A 153 17.45 -40.26 -3.86
CA LEU A 153 18.64 -40.22 -4.70
C LEU A 153 19.87 -40.78 -3.97
N ASP A 154 20.06 -40.42 -2.71
CA ASP A 154 21.16 -40.94 -1.88
C ASP A 154 21.10 -42.47 -1.75
N LEU A 155 19.91 -43.01 -1.47
CA LEU A 155 19.69 -44.45 -1.43
C LEU A 155 19.93 -45.12 -2.78
N ALA A 156 19.49 -44.49 -3.87
CA ALA A 156 19.74 -44.99 -5.22
C ALA A 156 21.24 -45.00 -5.55
N LYS A 157 21.98 -43.96 -5.16
CA LYS A 157 23.43 -43.87 -5.32
C LYS A 157 24.15 -45.01 -4.60
N GLU A 158 23.75 -45.32 -3.37
CA GLU A 158 24.30 -46.47 -2.62
C GLU A 158 24.01 -47.80 -3.34
N LYS A 159 22.76 -48.02 -3.74
CA LYS A 159 22.35 -49.24 -4.46
C LYS A 159 23.07 -49.39 -5.81
N PHE A 160 23.30 -48.30 -6.52
CA PHE A 160 24.03 -48.29 -7.78
C PHE A 160 25.50 -48.66 -7.55
N ASN A 161 26.14 -48.11 -6.52
CA ASN A 161 27.52 -48.45 -6.14
C ASN A 161 27.66 -49.93 -5.73
N LEU A 162 26.60 -50.54 -5.20
CA LEU A 162 26.53 -51.97 -4.90
C LEU A 162 26.16 -52.84 -6.12
N GLY A 163 25.92 -52.24 -7.30
CA GLY A 163 25.51 -52.94 -8.51
C GLY A 163 24.08 -53.49 -8.49
N VAL A 164 23.23 -53.01 -7.59
CA VAL A 164 21.85 -53.49 -7.39
C VAL A 164 20.87 -52.86 -8.38
N ILE A 165 21.09 -51.61 -8.78
CA ILE A 165 20.27 -50.88 -9.75
C ILE A 165 21.08 -50.50 -10.99
N SER A 166 20.40 -50.24 -12.10
CA SER A 166 21.04 -49.83 -13.35
C SER A 166 21.39 -48.32 -13.36
N MET A 167 22.23 -47.91 -14.31
CA MET A 167 22.53 -46.50 -14.55
C MET A 167 21.26 -45.71 -14.91
N ASP A 168 20.36 -46.29 -15.70
CA ASP A 168 19.11 -45.64 -16.10
C ASP A 168 18.18 -45.39 -14.91
N GLU A 169 18.07 -46.37 -13.98
CA GLU A 169 17.30 -46.20 -12.75
C GLU A 169 17.90 -45.13 -11.83
N PHE A 170 19.23 -45.07 -11.71
CA PHE A 170 19.91 -44.02 -10.97
C PHE A 170 19.68 -42.64 -11.59
N LEU A 171 19.81 -42.52 -12.92
CA LEU A 171 19.56 -41.26 -13.64
C LEU A 171 18.12 -40.79 -13.50
N ALA A 172 17.14 -41.70 -13.52
CA ALA A 172 15.74 -41.34 -13.28
C ALA A 172 15.52 -40.76 -11.87
N LYS A 173 16.23 -41.27 -10.85
CA LYS A 173 16.19 -40.71 -9.50
C LYS A 173 16.88 -39.35 -9.41
N GLN A 174 18.00 -39.17 -10.11
CA GLN A 174 18.69 -37.88 -10.21
C GLN A 174 17.84 -36.83 -10.94
N GLU A 175 17.13 -37.23 -12.00
CA GLU A 175 16.20 -36.36 -12.69
C GLU A 175 15.04 -35.93 -11.78
N ALA A 176 14.43 -36.87 -11.07
CA ALA A 176 13.34 -36.56 -10.13
C ALA A 176 13.78 -35.60 -9.00
N GLU A 177 14.99 -35.75 -8.48
CA GLU A 177 15.54 -34.84 -7.47
C GLU A 177 15.75 -33.43 -8.05
N ARG A 178 16.38 -33.30 -9.21
CA ARG A 178 16.55 -31.99 -9.87
C ARG A 178 15.24 -31.29 -10.19
N LEU A 179 14.21 -32.05 -10.60
CA LEU A 179 12.87 -31.50 -10.82
C LEU A 179 12.28 -30.95 -9.52
N SER A 180 12.39 -31.69 -8.41
CA SER A 180 11.90 -31.23 -7.12
C SER A 180 12.68 -30.02 -6.57
N GLU A 181 14.00 -29.96 -6.82
CA GLU A 181 14.83 -28.80 -6.48
C GLU A 181 14.36 -27.56 -7.25
N PHE A 182 14.12 -27.71 -8.56
CA PHE A 182 13.61 -26.63 -9.40
C PHE A 182 12.25 -26.11 -8.88
N GLU A 183 11.30 -27.00 -8.60
CA GLU A 183 9.98 -26.61 -8.06
C GLU A 183 10.10 -25.92 -6.70
N PHE A 184 11.03 -26.34 -5.84
CA PHE A 184 11.28 -25.68 -4.56
C PHE A 184 11.81 -24.26 -4.74
N GLN A 185 12.80 -24.07 -5.63
CA GLN A 185 13.34 -22.76 -5.96
C GLN A 185 12.31 -21.83 -6.60
N GLU A 186 11.46 -22.36 -7.47
CA GLU A 186 10.36 -21.61 -8.09
C GLU A 186 9.40 -21.05 -7.03
N VAL A 187 8.94 -21.89 -6.10
CA VAL A 187 8.05 -21.46 -5.00
C VAL A 187 8.76 -20.52 -4.04
N GLN A 188 10.08 -20.65 -3.86
CA GLN A 188 10.86 -19.73 -3.04
C GLN A 188 10.89 -18.32 -3.66
N ASN A 189 11.03 -18.21 -4.99
CA ASN A 189 10.94 -16.95 -5.70
C ASN A 189 9.52 -16.37 -5.64
N GLU A 190 8.49 -17.21 -5.85
CA GLU A 190 7.09 -16.80 -5.74
C GLU A 190 6.76 -16.25 -4.34
N LEU A 191 7.32 -16.85 -3.29
CA LEU A 191 7.16 -16.34 -1.92
C LEU A 191 7.72 -14.92 -1.79
N GLN A 192 8.91 -14.64 -2.35
CA GLN A 192 9.51 -13.30 -2.32
C GLN A 192 8.64 -12.28 -3.05
N GLU A 193 8.08 -12.64 -4.21
CA GLU A 193 7.13 -11.79 -4.93
C GLU A 193 5.88 -11.51 -4.09
N ASN A 194 5.33 -12.53 -3.43
CA ASN A 194 4.15 -12.37 -2.58
C ASN A 194 4.41 -11.54 -1.32
N TYR A 195 5.64 -11.57 -0.78
CA TYR A 195 6.05 -10.62 0.26
C TYR A 195 6.03 -9.18 -0.25
N LEU A 196 6.60 -8.92 -1.43
CA LEU A 196 6.61 -7.58 -2.03
C LEU A 196 5.18 -7.07 -2.28
N LEU A 197 4.30 -7.91 -2.82
CA LEU A 197 2.90 -7.57 -3.04
C LEU A 197 2.15 -7.28 -1.73
N PHE A 198 2.43 -8.04 -0.68
CA PHE A 198 1.87 -7.79 0.65
C PHE A 198 2.30 -6.42 1.20
N TYR A 199 3.60 -6.10 1.15
CA TYR A 199 4.12 -4.80 1.60
C TYR A 199 3.56 -3.63 0.79
N GLN A 200 3.40 -3.80 -0.52
CA GLN A 200 2.73 -2.82 -1.38
C GLN A 200 1.26 -2.62 -0.98
N ALA A 201 0.53 -3.71 -0.70
CA ALA A 201 -0.89 -3.64 -0.33
C ALA A 201 -1.12 -2.88 1.00
N ILE A 202 -0.25 -3.10 1.99
CA ILE A 202 -0.35 -2.38 3.27
C ILE A 202 0.19 -0.94 3.20
N GLY A 203 0.77 -0.54 2.06
CA GLY A 203 1.34 0.79 1.87
C GLY A 203 2.65 1.00 2.63
N TYR A 204 3.38 -0.08 2.95
CA TYR A 204 4.69 -0.01 3.57
C TYR A 204 5.70 0.50 2.53
N LYS A 205 6.19 1.72 2.73
CA LYS A 205 7.31 2.24 1.96
C LYS A 205 8.54 1.85 2.76
N GLU A 206 9.23 0.81 2.32
CA GLU A 206 10.53 0.47 2.88
C GLU A 206 11.41 1.71 2.76
N GLU A 207 11.77 2.31 3.90
CA GLU A 207 12.77 3.36 3.95
C GLU A 207 14.06 2.73 3.44
N ARG A 208 14.32 2.91 2.14
CA ARG A 208 15.67 2.76 1.63
C ARG A 208 16.47 3.87 2.30
N ASP A 209 17.22 3.48 3.32
CA ASP A 209 18.31 4.26 3.88
C ASP A 209 19.28 4.58 2.73
N ASP A 210 19.14 5.78 2.17
CA ASP A 210 20.10 6.41 1.25
C ASP A 210 21.28 7.02 2.05
#